data_AF-A0A5K7SCP4-F1
#
_entry.id   AF-A0A5K7SCP4-F1
#
_cell.length_a   1.000
_cell.length_b   1.000
_cell.length_c   1.000
_cell.angle_alpha   90.00
_cell.angle_beta   90.00
_cell.angle_gamma   90.00
#
_symmetry.space_group_name_H-M   'P 1'
#
loop_
_entity.id
_entity.type
_entity.pdbx_description
1 polymer ?
#
loop_
_entity_poly.entity_id
_entity_poly.type
_entity_poly.pdbx_seq_one_letter_code
_entity_poly.pdbx_strand_id
1 'polypeptide(L)'
;MKPKILSLVIVLSVIATFTSCQKDDDAGSLGGTQSAIGSVNNTFQLSGIPSGISGVSAKVTDLSNGISKVTYTGTVTNQTYLNLLKTSKDVTVSGNTVSCNCNCKITSEGMETVFDEGTLTLVKNDAKVGDTWSLNHGGSTIKREVTEVSNEDTYYWGGMYIKTIKVKETGRNVPGYAGTEFIYNHKFGIVGVKLLFEDGTSKTIGVSSANQN
;
A
#
# COMPACT_ATOMS: atom_id res chain seq x y z
N MET A 1 -13.79 -60.28 10.62
CA MET A 1 -14.95 -60.99 10.00
C MET A 1 -16.11 -60.88 10.98
N LYS A 2 -17.30 -60.36 10.69
CA LYS A 2 -18.06 -60.15 9.45
C LYS A 2 -18.81 -58.78 9.51
N PRO A 3 -19.24 -58.25 8.36
CA PRO A 3 -19.83 -56.92 8.16
C PRO A 3 -21.35 -56.94 8.28
N LYS A 4 -21.99 -55.76 8.34
CA LYS A 4 -23.34 -55.54 7.79
C LYS A 4 -23.45 -54.17 7.13
N ILE A 5 -23.53 -54.23 5.80
CA ILE A 5 -24.04 -53.21 4.89
C ILE A 5 -25.57 -53.23 4.97
N LEU A 6 -26.18 -52.06 5.12
CA LEU A 6 -27.48 -51.66 4.57
C LEU A 6 -27.41 -50.11 4.56
N SER A 7 -27.08 -49.43 3.45
CA SER A 7 -27.95 -49.17 2.29
C SER A 7 -29.39 -48.90 2.73
N LEU A 8 -30.10 -47.85 2.36
CA LEU A 8 -29.97 -46.80 1.37
C LEU A 8 -31.27 -45.98 1.55
N VAL A 9 -31.26 -44.71 1.15
CA VAL A 9 -32.44 -43.86 0.88
C VAL A 9 -33.12 -43.19 2.09
N ILE A 10 -32.64 -42.00 2.44
CA ILE A 10 -33.47 -40.78 2.30
C ILE A 10 -32.61 -39.78 1.51
N VAL A 11 -32.69 -39.96 0.20
CA VAL A 11 -32.65 -38.88 -0.78
C VAL A 11 -33.77 -37.90 -0.41
N LEU A 12 -33.51 -36.60 -0.59
CA LEU A 12 -34.48 -35.50 -0.66
C LEU A 12 -34.67 -34.63 0.59
N SER A 13 -33.70 -33.74 0.81
CA SER A 13 -33.91 -32.29 0.99
C SER A 13 -32.54 -31.68 1.30
N VAL A 14 -31.68 -31.44 0.30
CA VAL A 14 -31.71 -30.20 -0.48
C VAL A 14 -32.17 -29.04 0.39
N ILE A 15 -31.21 -28.32 0.97
CA ILE A 15 -31.00 -26.88 0.76
C ILE A 15 -29.63 -26.52 1.35
N ALA A 16 -28.84 -25.84 0.52
CA ALA A 16 -27.63 -25.10 0.84
C ALA A 16 -26.40 -25.92 1.27
N THR A 17 -25.77 -26.49 0.24
CA THR A 17 -24.32 -26.31 0.07
C THR A 17 -23.92 -24.87 0.37
N PHE A 18 -23.39 -24.59 1.56
CA PHE A 18 -22.35 -23.58 1.69
C PHE A 18 -21.03 -24.32 1.60
N THR A 19 -20.62 -24.55 0.35
CA THR A 19 -19.20 -24.50 0.03
C THR A 19 -18.67 -23.24 0.72
N SER A 20 -17.78 -23.42 1.69
CA SER A 20 -16.81 -22.39 2.05
C SER A 20 -15.89 -22.17 0.83
N CYS A 21 -16.44 -21.67 -0.27
CA CYS A 21 -15.76 -20.60 -0.95
C CYS A 21 -15.79 -19.48 0.08
N GLN A 22 -14.67 -19.28 0.78
CA GLN A 22 -14.27 -17.90 1.01
C GLN A 22 -14.34 -17.30 -0.37
N LYS A 23 -15.40 -16.53 -0.56
CA LYS A 23 -15.51 -15.64 -1.70
C LYS A 23 -14.16 -14.92 -1.65
N ASP A 24 -13.36 -15.14 -2.69
CA ASP A 24 -12.58 -14.04 -3.20
C ASP A 24 -13.63 -12.95 -3.37
N ASP A 25 -13.81 -12.14 -2.34
CA ASP A 25 -14.29 -10.80 -2.54
C ASP A 25 -13.34 -10.33 -3.63
N ASP A 26 -13.88 -10.16 -4.86
CA ASP A 26 -13.28 -9.27 -5.83
C ASP A 26 -12.65 -8.17 -5.00
N ALA A 27 -11.31 -8.06 -4.97
CA ALA A 27 -10.61 -7.17 -4.04
C ALA A 27 -11.32 -5.82 -4.08
N GLY A 28 -12.18 -5.60 -3.08
CA GLY A 28 -13.40 -4.81 -3.30
C GLY A 28 -12.96 -3.41 -3.57
N SER A 29 -13.27 -2.89 -4.77
CA SER A 29 -12.88 -1.53 -5.12
C SER A 29 -13.30 -0.62 -3.98
N LEU A 30 -12.33 0.01 -3.33
CA LEU A 30 -12.58 0.89 -2.20
C LEU A 30 -13.70 1.87 -2.57
N GLY A 31 -14.71 1.94 -1.71
CA GLY A 31 -15.85 2.83 -1.90
C GLY A 31 -15.48 4.28 -1.62
N GLY A 32 -16.51 5.07 -1.32
CA GLY A 32 -16.35 6.48 -1.00
C GLY A 32 -16.17 7.39 -2.23
N THR A 33 -16.05 8.68 -1.95
CA THR A 33 -15.89 9.73 -2.97
C THR A 33 -14.41 10.01 -3.21
N GLN A 34 -14.07 10.43 -4.44
CA GLN A 34 -12.72 10.87 -4.79
C GLN A 34 -12.20 11.94 -3.82
N SER A 35 -11.02 11.71 -3.27
CA SER A 35 -10.32 12.64 -2.39
C SER A 35 -9.68 13.81 -3.17
N ALA A 36 -9.63 14.99 -2.53
CA ALA A 36 -8.85 16.13 -3.01
C ALA A 36 -7.33 15.83 -3.08
N ILE A 37 -6.81 14.92 -2.24
CA ILE A 37 -5.42 14.43 -2.30
C ILE A 37 -5.14 13.75 -3.64
N GLY A 38 -6.13 13.07 -4.23
CA GLY A 38 -5.98 12.42 -5.53
C GLY A 38 -6.20 13.34 -6.74
N SER A 39 -6.39 14.64 -6.54
CA SER A 39 -6.66 15.59 -7.63
C SER A 39 -5.41 15.93 -8.42
N VAL A 40 -5.55 16.11 -9.75
CA VAL A 40 -4.47 16.55 -10.64
C VAL A 40 -3.82 17.82 -10.11
N ASN A 41 -2.49 17.89 -10.22
CA ASN A 41 -1.63 18.95 -9.69
C ASN A 41 -1.43 18.99 -8.18
N ASN A 42 -2.04 18.09 -7.40
CA ASN A 42 -1.64 17.94 -6.02
C ASN A 42 -0.17 17.50 -5.93
N THR A 43 0.57 18.05 -4.96
CA THR A 43 1.99 17.77 -4.76
C THR A 43 2.22 17.20 -3.36
N PHE A 44 3.30 16.44 -3.22
CA PHE A 44 3.73 15.88 -1.95
C PHE A 44 5.13 16.36 -1.63
N GLN A 45 5.26 17.06 -0.50
CA GLN A 45 6.53 17.44 0.07
C GLN A 45 7.07 16.27 0.90
N LEU A 46 8.37 16.01 0.75
CA LEU A 46 9.06 14.95 1.47
C LEU A 46 10.10 15.55 2.42
N SER A 47 10.19 14.97 3.62
CA SER A 47 11.15 15.38 4.64
C SER A 47 11.94 14.17 5.16
N GLY A 48 13.12 14.42 5.72
CA GLY A 48 13.99 13.34 6.20
C GLY A 48 14.67 12.53 5.08
N ILE A 49 14.73 13.10 3.86
CA ILE A 49 15.39 12.49 2.70
C ILE A 49 16.86 12.16 3.04
N PRO A 50 17.32 10.91 2.81
CA PRO A 50 18.71 10.52 3.04
C PRO A 50 19.73 11.33 2.21
N SER A 51 20.96 11.41 2.71
CA SER A 51 22.07 11.97 1.95
C SER A 51 22.30 11.17 0.65
N GLY A 52 22.64 11.89 -0.42
CA GLY A 52 22.80 11.32 -1.76
C GLY A 52 21.49 11.10 -2.52
N ILE A 53 20.38 11.67 -2.03
CA ILE A 53 19.11 11.81 -2.78
C ILE A 53 18.73 13.29 -2.81
N SER A 54 18.40 13.80 -4.00
CA SER A 54 18.07 15.22 -4.21
C SER A 54 17.06 15.41 -5.34
N GLY A 55 16.54 16.63 -5.49
CA GLY A 55 15.64 16.98 -6.60
C GLY A 55 14.35 16.17 -6.61
N VAL A 56 13.89 15.72 -5.44
CA VAL A 56 12.74 14.83 -5.34
C VAL A 56 11.46 15.59 -5.64
N SER A 57 10.62 15.01 -6.49
CA SER A 57 9.29 15.52 -6.81
C SER A 57 8.30 14.37 -6.74
N ALA A 58 7.13 14.63 -6.16
CA ALA A 58 6.00 13.72 -6.11
C ALA A 58 4.72 14.52 -6.42
N LYS A 59 4.02 14.15 -7.49
CA LYS A 59 2.88 14.93 -8.01
C LYS A 59 1.83 14.01 -8.63
N VAL A 60 0.55 14.34 -8.41
CA VAL A 60 -0.55 13.76 -9.20
C VAL A 60 -0.53 14.38 -10.60
N THR A 61 -0.19 13.57 -11.60
CA THR A 61 -0.07 14.01 -12.99
C THR A 61 -1.32 13.73 -13.81
N ASP A 62 -2.13 12.77 -13.39
CA ASP A 62 -3.37 12.39 -14.06
C ASP A 62 -4.41 11.89 -13.04
N LEU A 63 -5.68 12.08 -13.36
CA LEU A 63 -6.82 11.55 -12.62
C LEU A 63 -7.88 11.15 -13.63
N SER A 64 -8.10 9.84 -13.78
CA SER A 64 -9.09 9.31 -14.69
C SER A 64 -9.81 8.14 -14.05
N ASN A 65 -11.13 8.10 -14.17
CA ASN A 65 -11.99 7.05 -13.60
C ASN A 65 -11.73 6.77 -12.10
N GLY A 66 -11.44 7.83 -11.31
CA GLY A 66 -11.15 7.72 -9.87
C GLY A 66 -9.77 7.16 -9.52
N ILE A 67 -8.89 6.99 -10.51
CA ILE A 67 -7.51 6.52 -10.33
C ILE A 67 -6.57 7.70 -10.54
N SER A 68 -5.84 8.05 -9.48
CA SER A 68 -4.80 9.07 -9.51
C SER A 68 -3.47 8.44 -9.93
N LYS A 69 -2.82 9.00 -10.95
CA LYS A 69 -1.44 8.68 -11.28
C LYS A 69 -0.50 9.64 -10.56
N VAL A 70 0.24 9.13 -9.58
CA VAL A 70 1.28 9.86 -8.86
C VAL A 70 2.64 9.55 -9.48
N THR A 71 3.29 10.55 -10.05
CA THR A 71 4.65 10.44 -10.58
C THR A 71 5.64 10.91 -9.53
N TYR A 72 6.65 10.07 -9.29
CA TYR A 72 7.79 10.35 -8.46
C TYR A 72 9.04 10.48 -9.32
N THR A 73 9.88 11.48 -9.03
CA THR A 73 11.20 11.62 -9.64
C THR A 73 12.22 12.04 -8.59
N GLY A 74 13.49 11.75 -8.84
CA GLY A 74 14.60 12.23 -8.03
C GLY A 74 15.95 11.90 -8.64
N THR A 75 17.00 12.49 -8.09
CA THR A 75 18.38 12.17 -8.40
C THR A 75 19.00 11.41 -7.23
N VAL A 76 19.61 10.27 -7.51
CA VAL A 76 20.26 9.41 -6.52
C VAL A 76 21.73 9.27 -6.87
N THR A 77 22.60 9.87 -6.05
CA THR A 77 24.06 9.82 -6.20
C THR A 77 24.70 8.80 -5.25
N ASN A 78 23.98 8.35 -4.23
CA ASN A 78 24.43 7.23 -3.39
C ASN A 78 24.32 5.91 -4.18
N GLN A 79 25.46 5.27 -4.44
CA GLN A 79 25.50 4.08 -5.29
C GLN A 79 24.78 2.88 -4.68
N THR A 80 24.74 2.75 -3.36
CA THR A 80 24.00 1.68 -2.67
C THR A 80 22.50 1.80 -2.94
N TYR A 81 21.94 3.01 -2.79
CA TYR A 81 20.52 3.25 -3.07
C TYR A 81 20.21 3.10 -4.56
N LEU A 82 21.09 3.60 -5.44
CA LEU A 82 20.90 3.47 -6.88
C LEU A 82 20.91 2.00 -7.33
N ASN A 83 21.81 1.19 -6.78
CA ASN A 83 21.87 -0.25 -7.07
C ASN A 83 20.63 -0.99 -6.57
N LEU A 84 20.13 -0.65 -5.38
CA LEU A 84 18.89 -1.20 -4.83
C LEU A 84 17.71 -0.89 -5.76
N LEU A 85 17.57 0.38 -6.17
CA LEU A 85 16.46 0.84 -7.02
C LEU A 85 16.46 0.19 -8.41
N LYS A 86 17.63 -0.15 -8.96
CA LYS A 86 17.75 -0.90 -10.23
C LYS A 86 17.18 -2.32 -10.17
N THR A 87 17.03 -2.89 -8.97
CA THR A 87 16.42 -4.22 -8.81
C THR A 87 14.90 -4.17 -8.69
N SER A 88 14.33 -2.98 -8.49
CA SER A 88 12.88 -2.78 -8.40
C SER A 88 12.25 -2.76 -9.79
N LYS A 89 11.11 -3.45 -9.93
CA LYS A 89 10.35 -3.52 -11.20
C LYS A 89 9.55 -2.25 -11.47
N ASP A 90 9.20 -1.53 -10.42
CA ASP A 90 8.36 -0.33 -10.49
C ASP A 90 9.16 0.95 -10.77
N VAL A 91 10.49 0.83 -10.85
CA VAL A 91 11.40 1.97 -10.89
C VAL A 91 12.19 1.99 -12.18
N THR A 92 12.14 3.12 -12.88
CA THR A 92 13.01 3.41 -14.02
C THR A 92 14.25 4.15 -13.53
N VAL A 93 15.43 3.65 -13.93
CA VAL A 93 16.71 4.28 -13.62
C VAL A 93 17.42 4.65 -14.91
N SER A 94 17.74 5.93 -15.08
CA SER A 94 18.52 6.45 -16.21
C SER A 94 19.67 7.32 -15.68
N GLY A 95 20.89 6.76 -15.70
CA GLY A 95 22.02 7.34 -14.99
C GLY A 95 21.76 7.43 -13.48
N ASN A 96 21.80 8.64 -12.94
CA ASN A 96 21.45 8.93 -11.53
C ASN A 96 20.00 9.40 -11.36
N THR A 97 19.23 9.52 -12.45
CA THR A 97 17.83 9.91 -12.39
C THR A 97 16.96 8.69 -12.19
N VAL A 98 16.06 8.78 -11.22
CA VAL A 98 15.12 7.73 -10.86
C VAL A 98 13.70 8.26 -11.02
N SER A 99 12.81 7.45 -11.59
CA SER A 99 11.40 7.76 -11.66
C SER A 99 10.52 6.51 -11.44
N CYS A 100 9.33 6.72 -10.91
CA CYS A 100 8.30 5.69 -10.84
C CYS A 100 6.91 6.33 -10.88
N ASN A 101 5.89 5.51 -11.21
CA ASN A 101 4.50 5.91 -11.15
C ASN A 101 3.75 4.98 -10.19
N CYS A 102 2.95 5.53 -9.28
CA CYS A 102 1.89 4.78 -8.61
C CYS A 102 0.56 5.17 -9.23
N ASN A 103 -0.20 4.18 -9.68
CA ASN A 103 -1.63 4.36 -9.87
C ASN A 103 -2.30 4.01 -8.55
N CYS A 104 -3.08 4.93 -8.01
CA CYS A 104 -3.67 4.73 -6.70
C CYS A 104 -5.11 5.30 -6.68
N LYS A 105 -6.04 4.58 -6.04
CA LYS A 105 -7.37 5.12 -5.71
C LYS A 105 -7.26 5.77 -4.34
N ILE A 106 -7.68 7.03 -4.24
CA ILE A 106 -7.64 7.80 -2.99
C ILE A 106 -9.04 8.33 -2.75
N THR A 107 -9.71 7.81 -1.73
CA THR A 107 -11.13 8.10 -1.47
C THR A 107 -11.36 8.54 -0.03
N SER A 108 -12.58 8.93 0.28
CA SER A 108 -13.04 9.21 1.65
C SER A 108 -13.03 7.97 2.56
N GLU A 109 -12.82 6.77 2.02
CA GLU A 109 -12.81 5.51 2.77
C GLU A 109 -11.40 4.90 2.93
N GLY A 110 -10.38 5.45 2.27
CA GLY A 110 -9.00 4.97 2.38
C GLY A 110 -8.16 5.16 1.12
N MET A 111 -7.23 4.23 0.91
CA MET A 111 -6.39 4.20 -0.31
C MET A 111 -6.17 2.78 -0.83
N GLU A 112 -6.03 2.66 -2.15
CA GLU A 112 -5.60 1.44 -2.83
C GLU A 112 -4.51 1.73 -3.85
N THR A 113 -3.64 0.75 -4.11
CA THR A 113 -2.71 0.76 -5.24
C THR A 113 -3.30 -0.07 -6.38
N VAL A 114 -3.25 0.45 -7.59
CA VAL A 114 -3.73 -0.20 -8.80
C VAL A 114 -2.52 -0.69 -9.60
N PHE A 115 -2.46 -1.99 -9.82
CA PHE A 115 -1.50 -2.68 -10.66
C PHE A 115 -2.21 -3.25 -11.89
N ASP A 116 -1.45 -3.70 -12.89
CA ASP A 116 -2.01 -4.37 -14.07
C ASP A 116 -2.70 -5.69 -13.69
N GLU A 117 -2.20 -6.37 -12.65
CA GLU A 117 -2.75 -7.64 -12.16
C GLU A 117 -3.99 -7.47 -11.26
N GLY A 118 -4.28 -6.25 -10.80
CA GLY A 118 -5.41 -5.98 -9.91
C GLY A 118 -5.17 -4.81 -8.96
N THR A 119 -6.11 -4.62 -8.04
CA THR A 119 -6.03 -3.58 -7.00
C THR A 119 -5.63 -4.19 -5.67
N LEU A 120 -4.75 -3.52 -4.94
CA LEU A 120 -4.33 -3.89 -3.60
C LEU A 120 -4.66 -2.75 -2.63
N THR A 121 -5.56 -2.99 -1.70
CA THR A 121 -5.87 -2.06 -0.62
C THR A 121 -4.59 -1.68 0.13
N LEU A 122 -4.34 -0.38 0.30
CA LEU A 122 -3.28 0.13 1.17
C LEU A 122 -3.79 0.23 2.59
N VAL A 123 -4.94 0.88 2.76
CA VAL A 123 -5.56 1.12 4.06
C VAL A 123 -7.03 1.45 3.86
N LYS A 124 -7.87 1.01 4.81
CA LYS A 124 -9.24 1.50 4.98
C LYS A 124 -9.31 2.36 6.25
N ASN A 125 -10.13 3.40 6.23
CA ASN A 125 -10.29 4.30 7.38
C ASN A 125 -10.89 3.59 8.60
N ASP A 126 -11.65 2.52 8.39
CA ASP A 126 -12.22 1.69 9.44
C ASP A 126 -11.40 0.43 9.74
N ALA A 127 -10.15 0.36 9.25
CA ALA A 127 -9.31 -0.81 9.44
C ALA A 127 -9.04 -1.13 10.92
N LYS A 128 -8.72 -2.40 11.17
CA LYS A 128 -8.39 -2.95 12.49
C LYS A 128 -7.03 -3.61 12.43
N VAL A 129 -6.34 -3.64 13.58
CA VAL A 129 -5.06 -4.36 13.69
C VAL A 129 -5.27 -5.83 13.31
N GLY A 130 -4.41 -6.34 12.44
CA GLY A 130 -4.49 -7.69 11.88
C GLY A 130 -5.25 -7.81 10.56
N ASP A 131 -5.88 -6.74 10.06
CA ASP A 131 -6.43 -6.74 8.71
C ASP A 131 -5.29 -6.92 7.70
N THR A 132 -5.50 -7.81 6.71
CA THR A 132 -4.50 -8.12 5.69
C THR A 132 -5.07 -8.11 4.28
N TRP A 133 -4.25 -7.69 3.34
CA TRP A 133 -4.54 -7.74 1.90
C TRP A 133 -3.31 -8.22 1.14
N SER A 134 -3.50 -8.95 0.04
CA SER A 134 -2.38 -9.41 -0.78
C SER A 134 -2.71 -9.43 -2.26
N LEU A 135 -1.69 -9.23 -3.09
CA LEU A 135 -1.79 -9.32 -4.55
C LEU A 135 -0.51 -9.93 -5.11
N ASN A 136 -0.65 -10.80 -6.10
CA ASN A 136 0.47 -11.25 -6.91
C ASN A 136 0.83 -10.17 -7.91
N HIS A 137 2.03 -9.62 -7.80
CA HIS A 137 2.54 -8.57 -8.67
C HIS A 137 3.99 -8.87 -9.03
N GLY A 138 4.30 -8.85 -10.33
CA GLY A 138 5.65 -9.08 -10.81
C GLY A 138 6.27 -10.41 -10.34
N GLY A 139 5.48 -11.49 -10.25
CA GLY A 139 5.98 -12.81 -9.83
C GLY A 139 6.29 -12.94 -8.33
N SER A 140 5.82 -11.99 -7.50
CA SER A 140 5.91 -12.04 -6.04
C SER A 140 4.55 -11.71 -5.41
N THR A 141 4.31 -12.20 -4.20
CA THR A 141 3.08 -11.86 -3.47
C THR A 141 3.37 -10.69 -2.54
N ILE A 142 2.85 -9.51 -2.88
CA ILE A 142 2.89 -8.34 -2.00
C ILE A 142 1.81 -8.55 -0.94
N LYS A 143 2.17 -8.48 0.34
CA LYS A 143 1.25 -8.55 1.48
C LYS A 143 1.28 -7.24 2.25
N ARG A 144 0.11 -6.73 2.61
CA ARG A 144 -0.09 -5.60 3.52
C ARG A 144 -0.84 -6.06 4.76
N GLU A 145 -0.41 -5.56 5.91
CA GLU A 145 -0.98 -5.90 7.21
C GLU A 145 -1.06 -4.65 8.09
N VAL A 146 -2.23 -4.40 8.69
CA VAL A 146 -2.40 -3.31 9.65
C VAL A 146 -1.75 -3.70 10.97
N THR A 147 -0.66 -3.02 11.32
CA THR A 147 0.13 -3.31 12.52
C THR A 147 -0.25 -2.46 13.71
N GLU A 148 -0.81 -1.27 13.47
CA GLU A 148 -1.20 -0.34 14.50
C GLU A 148 -2.37 0.54 14.05
N VAL A 149 -3.31 0.78 14.96
CA VAL A 149 -4.37 1.79 14.81
C VAL A 149 -4.35 2.64 16.08
N SER A 150 -4.00 3.91 15.96
CA SER A 150 -4.01 4.83 17.09
C SER A 150 -5.38 5.46 17.28
N ASN A 151 -5.90 5.38 18.50
CA ASN A 151 -7.12 6.10 18.90
C ASN A 151 -6.83 7.51 19.43
N GLU A 152 -5.56 7.84 19.65
CA GLU A 152 -5.09 9.11 20.22
C GLU A 152 -4.07 9.81 19.32
N ASP A 153 -3.94 11.13 19.47
CA ASP A 153 -2.97 11.93 18.72
C ASP A 153 -1.57 11.73 19.31
N THR A 154 -0.83 10.74 18.79
CA THR A 154 0.47 10.32 19.34
C THR A 154 1.61 10.38 18.34
N TYR A 155 1.31 10.47 17.04
CA TYR A 155 2.34 10.57 16.00
C TYR A 155 2.64 12.04 15.72
N TYR A 156 3.89 12.48 15.96
CA TYR A 156 4.31 13.84 15.67
C TYR A 156 4.57 14.04 14.18
N TRP A 157 3.88 14.99 13.57
CA TRP A 157 3.95 15.31 12.15
C TRP A 157 3.72 16.81 11.93
N GLY A 158 4.61 17.46 11.17
CA GLY A 158 4.38 18.84 10.72
C GLY A 158 4.15 19.89 11.83
N GLY A 159 4.64 19.65 13.05
CA GLY A 159 4.42 20.56 14.19
C GLY A 159 3.22 20.23 15.08
N MET A 160 2.50 19.14 14.80
CA MET A 160 1.35 18.69 15.59
C MET A 160 1.37 17.18 15.83
N TYR A 161 0.59 16.71 16.79
CA TYR A 161 0.34 15.28 16.99
C TYR A 161 -0.93 14.85 16.28
N ILE A 162 -0.92 13.67 15.68
CA ILE A 162 -2.05 13.12 14.91
C ILE A 162 -2.26 11.62 15.18
N LYS A 163 -3.50 11.16 15.04
CA LYS A 163 -3.87 9.74 14.95
C LYS A 163 -3.36 9.13 13.65
N THR A 164 -2.93 7.88 13.70
CA THR A 164 -2.44 7.17 12.52
C THR A 164 -2.85 5.71 12.48
N ILE A 165 -2.95 5.17 11.27
CA ILE A 165 -2.96 3.74 10.97
C ILE A 165 -1.60 3.39 10.36
N LYS A 166 -0.95 2.34 10.87
CA LYS A 166 0.29 1.82 10.31
C LYS A 166 0.01 0.53 9.55
N VAL A 167 0.48 0.47 8.30
CA VAL A 167 0.33 -0.70 7.44
C VAL A 167 1.70 -1.17 6.97
N LYS A 168 2.06 -2.39 7.33
CA LYS A 168 3.31 -3.03 6.92
C LYS A 168 3.11 -3.78 5.60
N GLU A 169 3.88 -3.39 4.59
CA GLU A 169 4.00 -4.07 3.30
C GLU A 169 5.28 -4.92 3.26
N THR A 170 5.16 -6.13 2.73
CA THR A 170 6.26 -7.08 2.52
C THR A 170 6.09 -7.81 1.19
N GLY A 171 7.10 -8.56 0.76
CA GLY A 171 6.99 -9.46 -0.40
C GLY A 171 7.37 -8.84 -1.75
N ARG A 172 8.01 -7.66 -1.76
CA ARG A 172 8.55 -7.04 -3.00
C ARG A 172 9.78 -7.76 -3.56
N ASN A 173 10.41 -8.65 -2.78
CA ASN A 173 11.58 -9.46 -3.17
C ASN A 173 12.76 -8.62 -3.72
N VAL A 174 13.04 -7.49 -3.07
CA VAL A 174 14.16 -6.61 -3.39
C VAL A 174 15.30 -6.90 -2.38
N PRO A 175 16.49 -7.36 -2.82
CA PRO A 175 17.58 -7.71 -1.91
C PRO A 175 17.99 -6.54 -1.00
N GLY A 176 18.16 -6.79 0.30
CA GLY A 176 18.47 -5.75 1.30
C GLY A 176 17.26 -4.96 1.78
N TYR A 177 16.07 -5.17 1.21
CA TYR A 177 14.83 -4.48 1.57
C TYR A 177 13.81 -5.46 2.14
N ALA A 178 13.46 -5.27 3.41
CA ALA A 178 12.53 -6.13 4.14
C ALA A 178 11.06 -5.72 3.95
N GLY A 179 10.80 -4.45 3.63
CA GLY A 179 9.43 -3.95 3.46
C GLY A 179 9.29 -2.46 3.75
N THR A 180 8.04 -2.00 3.74
CA THR A 180 7.68 -0.62 4.05
C THR A 180 6.58 -0.61 5.11
N GLU A 181 6.68 0.26 6.10
CA GLU A 181 5.56 0.62 6.96
C GLU A 181 5.02 1.98 6.52
N PHE A 182 3.80 1.98 5.98
CA PHE A 182 3.06 3.18 5.62
C PHE A 182 2.37 3.73 6.86
N ILE A 183 2.51 5.03 7.10
CA ILE A 183 1.90 5.75 8.21
C ILE A 183 0.83 6.66 7.61
N TYR A 184 -0.43 6.36 7.89
CA TYR A 184 -1.60 6.97 7.27
C TYR A 184 -2.44 7.73 8.29
N ASN A 185 -3.01 8.86 7.89
CA ASN A 185 -4.00 9.63 8.63
C ASN A 185 -5.22 9.93 7.73
N HIS A 186 -6.42 9.88 8.30
CA HIS A 186 -7.67 10.04 7.53
C HIS A 186 -7.79 11.40 6.84
N LYS A 187 -7.22 12.46 7.41
CA LYS A 187 -7.28 13.82 6.87
C LYS A 187 -6.12 14.10 5.92
N PHE A 188 -4.91 13.72 6.31
CA PHE A 188 -3.68 14.11 5.61
C PHE A 188 -3.15 13.05 4.63
N GLY A 189 -3.78 11.87 4.57
CA GLY A 189 -3.32 10.76 3.73
C GLY A 189 -2.08 10.09 4.30
N ILE A 190 -1.14 9.69 3.44
CA ILE A 190 0.15 9.16 3.89
C ILE A 190 0.95 10.32 4.48
N VAL A 191 1.29 10.22 5.76
CA VAL A 191 2.07 11.21 6.53
C VAL A 191 3.51 10.75 6.77
N GLY A 192 3.78 9.47 6.54
CA GLY A 192 5.13 8.91 6.63
C GLY A 192 5.26 7.58 5.90
N VAL A 193 6.47 7.32 5.43
CA VAL A 193 6.89 6.06 4.82
C VAL A 193 8.16 5.61 5.52
N LYS A 194 8.09 4.49 6.24
CA LYS A 194 9.23 3.90 6.92
C LYS A 194 9.75 2.71 6.13
N LEU A 195 10.92 2.87 5.52
CA LEU A 195 11.62 1.81 4.82
C LEU A 195 12.29 0.89 5.85
N LEU A 196 12.10 -0.42 5.70
CA LEU A 196 12.66 -1.46 6.54
C LEU A 196 13.71 -2.24 5.73
N PHE A 197 14.89 -2.40 6.28
CA PHE A 197 16.00 -3.11 5.63
C PHE A 197 16.22 -4.48 6.28
N GLU A 198 16.79 -5.41 5.52
CA GLU A 198 17.06 -6.78 6.00
C GLU A 198 18.08 -6.84 7.14
N ASP A 199 18.93 -5.80 7.27
CA ASP A 199 19.88 -5.64 8.38
C ASP A 199 19.23 -5.17 9.69
N GLY A 200 17.90 -5.02 9.70
CA GLY A 200 17.12 -4.56 10.86
C GLY A 200 17.09 -3.04 11.05
N THR A 201 17.83 -2.28 10.24
CA THR A 201 17.75 -0.82 10.26
C THR A 201 16.48 -0.32 9.57
N SER A 202 16.12 0.94 9.82
CA SER A 202 14.98 1.56 9.16
C SER A 202 15.19 3.05 8.95
N LYS A 203 14.48 3.61 7.97
CA LYS A 203 14.50 5.04 7.68
C LYS A 203 13.09 5.54 7.42
N THR A 204 12.66 6.54 8.18
CA THR A 204 11.38 7.21 7.98
C THR A 204 11.56 8.46 7.12
N ILE A 205 10.72 8.57 6.09
CA ILE A 205 10.54 9.76 5.26
C ILE A 205 9.18 10.33 5.62
N GLY A 206 9.15 11.60 6.03
CA GLY A 206 7.90 12.31 6.28
C GLY A 206 7.27 12.75 4.97
N VAL A 207 5.95 12.69 4.88
CA VAL A 207 5.19 13.05 3.68
C VAL A 207 4.15 14.10 4.05
N SER A 208 4.05 15.16 3.26
CA SER A 208 3.02 16.18 3.41
C SER A 208 2.37 16.48 2.07
N SER A 209 1.07 16.23 1.98
CA SER A 209 0.28 16.57 0.80
C SER A 209 -0.13 18.04 0.83
N ALA A 210 -0.18 18.71 -0.33
CA ALA A 210 -0.69 20.07 -0.44
C ALA A 210 -2.21 20.14 -0.22
N ASN A 211 -2.92 19.09 -0.64
CA ASN A 211 -4.35 18.91 -0.38
C ASN A 211 -4.58 17.99 0.83
N GLN A 212 -5.79 18.02 1.37
CA GLN A 212 -6.25 17.15 2.46
C GLN A 212 -7.66 16.64 2.14
N ASN A 213 -8.06 15.54 2.76
CA ASN A 213 -9.44 15.02 2.69
C ASN A 213 -10.45 15.98 3.31
#